data_AF-A0A523HZ06-F1
#
_entry.id   AF-A0A523HZ06-F1
#
_cell.length_a   1.000
_cell.length_b   1.000
_cell.length_c   1.000
_cell.angle_alpha   90.00
_cell.angle_beta   90.00
_cell.angle_gamma   90.00
#
_symmetry.space_group_name_H-M   'P 1'
#
loop_
_entity.id
_entity.type
_entity.pdbx_description
1 polymer ?
#
loop_
_entity_poly.entity_id
_entity_poly.type
_entity_poly.pdbx_seq_one_letter_code
_entity_poly.pdbx_strand_id
1 'polypeptide(L)'
;MLLPNEASSLEEIRSGAQEGITEAGGTQLRLASELKPFGLNGLAANYAGTLQGKKARAYAIGLLSPHGVGAIVMVAVEPQSYTSEHTKAAESLARSIHFFKPPISPIALEWKQKLNGCRLSYFSRYSSGSSGGYTSETTIDLCAQGFFRYGLNDETVWNAGSGTMTGGYTMKYGKGSGTWRVIAQNGAPILQLNYYDGKVAAYTLSTNEKGRTYLDGDRYLRTCDANDQVVEARPNCW
;
A
#
# COMPACT_ATOMS: atom_id res chain seq x y z
N MET A 1 22.82 -3.63 -15.33
CA MET A 1 21.84 -2.65 -14.83
C MET A 1 21.07 -3.24 -13.67
N LEU A 2 20.64 -2.39 -12.75
CA LEU A 2 19.83 -2.72 -11.59
C LEU A 2 18.60 -1.80 -11.64
N LEU A 3 17.40 -2.37 -11.63
CA LEU A 3 16.13 -1.63 -11.75
C LEU A 3 15.18 -2.03 -10.61
N PRO A 4 14.26 -1.17 -10.17
CA PRO A 4 13.21 -1.56 -9.24
C PRO A 4 12.28 -2.59 -9.88
N ASN A 5 11.75 -3.51 -9.06
CA ASN A 5 10.72 -4.47 -9.46
C ASN A 5 9.46 -4.23 -8.63
N GLU A 6 8.40 -3.72 -9.25
CA GLU A 6 7.13 -3.45 -8.55
C GLU A 6 6.26 -4.71 -8.40
N ALA A 7 6.67 -5.84 -8.97
CA ALA A 7 5.92 -7.09 -8.85
C ALA A 7 5.82 -7.55 -7.39
N SER A 8 4.62 -7.95 -6.99
CA SER A 8 4.27 -8.45 -5.66
C SER A 8 4.25 -9.98 -5.58
N SER A 9 4.32 -10.67 -6.73
CA SER A 9 4.28 -12.13 -6.82
C SER A 9 5.13 -12.68 -7.97
N LEU A 10 5.47 -13.98 -7.91
CA LEU A 10 6.20 -14.65 -9.00
C LEU A 10 5.37 -14.71 -10.29
N GLU A 11 4.04 -14.69 -10.17
CA GLU A 11 3.14 -14.65 -11.33
C GLU A 11 3.20 -13.29 -12.02
N GLU A 12 3.25 -12.19 -11.27
CA GLU A 12 3.45 -10.86 -11.85
C GLU A 12 4.83 -10.72 -12.52
N ILE A 13 5.89 -11.28 -11.92
CA ILE A 13 7.21 -11.34 -12.58
C ILE A 13 7.11 -12.14 -13.89
N ARG A 14 6.40 -13.27 -13.89
CA ARG A 14 6.21 -14.11 -15.07
C ARG A 14 5.46 -13.37 -16.18
N SER A 15 4.34 -12.72 -15.86
CA SER A 15 3.55 -11.92 -16.82
C SER A 15 4.40 -10.81 -17.42
N GLY A 16 5.08 -10.02 -16.59
CA GLY A 16 5.95 -8.92 -17.07
C GLY A 16 7.12 -9.42 -17.93
N ALA A 17 7.70 -10.57 -17.58
CA ALA A 17 8.73 -11.20 -18.40
C ALA A 17 8.23 -11.67 -19.77
N GLN A 18 7.00 -12.19 -19.86
CA GLN A 18 6.36 -12.61 -21.12
C GLN A 18 5.99 -11.41 -22.00
N GLU A 19 5.53 -10.32 -21.39
CA GLU A 19 5.32 -9.04 -22.09
C GLU A 19 6.65 -8.51 -22.66
N GLY A 20 7.75 -8.66 -21.91
CA GLY A 20 9.05 -8.15 -22.28
C GLY A 20 9.14 -6.64 -22.08
N ILE A 21 10.17 -6.01 -22.66
CA ILE A 21 10.45 -4.58 -22.46
C ILE A 21 10.29 -3.87 -23.79
N THR A 22 9.48 -2.82 -23.81
CA THR A 22 9.32 -1.93 -24.97
C THR A 22 9.31 -0.49 -24.47
N GLU A 23 10.27 0.32 -24.90
CA GLU A 23 10.38 1.72 -24.48
C GLU A 23 10.58 2.64 -25.70
N ALA A 24 10.16 3.89 -25.56
CA ALA A 24 10.48 4.94 -26.52
C ALA A 24 12.02 5.10 -26.60
N GLY A 25 12.58 5.15 -27.82
CA GLY A 25 14.04 5.20 -28.03
C GLY A 25 14.66 3.91 -28.58
N GLY A 26 13.84 2.95 -29.03
CA GLY A 26 14.31 1.79 -29.78
C GLY A 26 14.76 0.60 -28.91
N THR A 27 14.35 0.58 -27.63
CA THR A 27 14.51 -0.59 -26.77
C THR A 27 13.31 -1.51 -26.95
N GLN A 28 13.57 -2.73 -27.41
CA GLN A 28 12.59 -3.80 -27.54
C GLN A 28 13.27 -5.13 -27.21
N LEU A 29 13.01 -5.68 -26.03
CA LEU A 29 13.54 -6.98 -25.60
C LEU A 29 12.39 -7.95 -25.37
N ARG A 30 12.50 -9.15 -25.95
CA ARG A 30 11.52 -10.23 -25.79
C ARG A 30 12.20 -11.48 -25.27
N LEU A 31 11.43 -12.31 -24.57
CA LEU A 31 11.89 -13.56 -24.01
C LEU A 31 12.50 -14.45 -25.12
N ALA A 32 13.71 -14.95 -24.88
CA ALA A 32 14.44 -15.81 -25.81
C ALA A 32 14.74 -17.20 -25.23
N SER A 33 14.36 -17.45 -23.98
CA SER A 33 14.41 -18.75 -23.32
C SER A 33 13.23 -18.92 -22.38
N GLU A 34 12.95 -20.14 -21.93
CA GLU A 34 12.03 -20.36 -20.83
C GLU A 34 12.45 -19.61 -19.56
N LEU A 35 11.45 -19.20 -18.77
CA LEU A 35 11.65 -18.65 -17.43
C LEU A 35 12.05 -19.78 -16.47
N LYS A 36 13.13 -19.57 -15.74
CA LYS A 36 13.65 -20.51 -14.76
C LYS A 36 13.56 -19.92 -13.34
N PRO A 37 13.25 -20.73 -12.32
CA PRO A 37 13.34 -20.29 -10.93
C PRO A 37 14.75 -19.81 -10.60
N PHE A 38 14.83 -18.70 -9.86
CA PHE A 38 16.06 -18.18 -9.28
C PHE A 38 15.90 -18.05 -7.77
N GLY A 39 16.35 -19.10 -7.05
CA GLY A 39 16.04 -19.25 -5.63
C GLY A 39 14.53 -19.42 -5.39
N LEU A 40 14.05 -19.01 -4.22
CA LEU A 40 12.63 -19.12 -3.85
C LEU A 40 11.79 -17.92 -4.31
N ASN A 41 12.42 -16.77 -4.55
CA ASN A 41 11.74 -15.47 -4.69
C ASN A 41 12.04 -14.78 -6.02
N GLY A 42 12.50 -15.51 -7.05
CA GLY A 42 12.83 -14.90 -8.32
C GLY A 42 12.68 -15.80 -9.54
N LEU A 43 12.69 -15.16 -10.71
CA LEU A 43 12.69 -15.81 -12.02
C LEU A 43 13.79 -15.20 -12.89
N ALA A 44 14.42 -16.02 -13.72
CA ALA A 44 15.47 -15.62 -14.65
C ALA A 44 15.22 -16.14 -16.07
N ALA A 45 15.59 -15.34 -17.07
CA ALA A 45 15.52 -15.74 -18.48
C ALA A 45 16.51 -14.96 -19.36
N ASN A 46 16.80 -15.51 -20.54
CA ASN A 46 17.45 -14.79 -21.62
C ASN A 46 16.41 -14.01 -22.43
N TYR A 47 16.84 -12.88 -22.95
CA TYR A 47 16.07 -11.99 -23.81
C TYR A 47 16.90 -11.65 -25.06
N ALA A 48 16.21 -11.33 -26.14
CA ALA A 48 16.80 -10.86 -27.38
C ALA A 48 15.97 -9.72 -27.98
N GLY A 49 16.62 -8.87 -28.75
CA GLY A 49 15.97 -7.80 -29.49
C GLY A 49 16.90 -6.62 -29.68
N THR A 50 16.43 -5.41 -29.38
CA THR A 50 17.21 -4.18 -29.46
C THR A 50 17.27 -3.45 -28.13
N LEU A 51 18.40 -2.81 -27.86
CA LEU A 51 18.59 -1.86 -26.78
C LEU A 51 19.12 -0.57 -27.41
N GLN A 52 18.40 0.54 -27.24
CA GLN A 52 18.74 1.82 -27.89
C GLN A 52 18.97 1.70 -29.42
N GLY A 53 18.14 0.91 -30.10
CA GLY A 53 18.21 0.68 -31.55
C GLY A 53 19.31 -0.28 -32.02
N LYS A 54 20.20 -0.77 -31.14
CA LYS A 54 21.23 -1.76 -31.48
C LYS A 54 20.78 -3.16 -31.07
N LYS A 55 21.10 -4.18 -31.87
CA LYS A 55 20.81 -5.57 -31.52
C LYS A 55 21.49 -5.94 -30.20
N ALA A 56 20.76 -6.62 -29.32
CA ALA A 56 21.23 -7.03 -28.01
C ALA A 56 20.75 -8.44 -27.66
N ARG A 57 21.59 -9.14 -26.90
CA ARG A 57 21.21 -10.29 -26.06
C ARG A 57 21.32 -9.88 -24.61
N ALA A 58 20.33 -10.24 -23.82
CA ALA A 58 20.29 -9.91 -22.41
C ALA A 58 19.94 -11.13 -21.56
N TYR A 59 20.34 -11.08 -20.30
CA TYR A 59 19.90 -12.01 -19.26
C TYR A 59 19.40 -11.18 -18.09
N ALA A 60 18.17 -11.45 -17.66
CA ALA A 60 17.52 -10.71 -16.60
C ALA A 60 17.02 -11.65 -15.51
N ILE A 61 17.11 -11.19 -14.26
CA ILE A 61 16.63 -11.85 -13.06
C ILE A 61 15.71 -10.87 -12.34
N GLY A 62 14.42 -11.21 -12.22
CA GLY A 62 13.48 -10.51 -11.36
C GLY A 62 13.46 -11.14 -9.98
N LEU A 63 13.63 -10.34 -8.92
CA LEU A 63 13.60 -10.73 -7.52
C LEU A 63 12.44 -10.02 -6.82
N LEU A 64 11.70 -10.76 -6.00
CA LEU A 64 10.73 -10.21 -5.05
C LEU A 64 11.43 -9.81 -3.76
N SER A 65 11.00 -8.68 -3.20
CA SER A 65 11.35 -8.29 -1.85
C SER A 65 10.24 -8.71 -0.88
N PRO A 66 10.57 -9.29 0.30
CA PRO A 66 9.59 -9.52 1.36
C PRO A 66 9.12 -8.20 2.02
N HIS A 67 9.65 -7.06 1.58
CA HIS A 67 9.43 -5.74 2.20
C HIS A 67 8.82 -4.71 1.24
N GLY A 68 8.35 -5.13 0.06
CA GLY A 68 7.76 -4.25 -0.96
C GLY A 68 8.48 -4.37 -2.29
N VAL A 69 9.01 -3.26 -2.81
CA VAL A 69 9.69 -3.18 -4.10
C VAL A 69 10.89 -4.13 -4.13
N GLY A 70 10.89 -5.02 -5.13
CA GLY A 70 11.97 -5.95 -5.44
C GLY A 70 13.05 -5.35 -6.33
N ALA A 71 13.79 -6.21 -7.02
CA ALA A 71 14.86 -5.78 -7.92
C ALA A 71 14.87 -6.58 -9.23
N ILE A 72 15.21 -5.94 -10.35
CA ILE A 72 15.58 -6.58 -11.60
C ILE A 72 17.07 -6.37 -11.82
N VAL A 73 17.82 -7.46 -11.94
CA VAL A 73 19.21 -7.46 -12.36
C VAL A 73 19.27 -7.88 -13.81
N MET A 74 19.88 -7.06 -14.68
CA MET A 74 20.03 -7.41 -16.08
C MET A 74 21.43 -7.08 -16.61
N VAL A 75 21.96 -7.99 -17.41
CA VAL A 75 23.11 -7.75 -18.28
C VAL A 75 22.64 -7.78 -19.73
N ALA A 76 23.10 -6.84 -20.55
CA ALA A 76 22.78 -6.77 -21.96
C ALA A 76 24.04 -6.42 -22.73
N VAL A 77 24.34 -7.18 -23.79
CA VAL A 77 25.51 -6.99 -24.65
C VAL A 77 25.14 -7.25 -26.10
N GLU A 78 26.04 -6.91 -27.02
CA GLU A 78 25.89 -7.31 -28.42
C GLU A 78 25.83 -8.85 -28.54
N PRO A 79 25.00 -9.41 -29.44
CA PRO A 79 24.79 -10.86 -29.52
C PRO A 79 26.06 -11.68 -29.67
N GLN A 80 27.05 -11.16 -30.40
CA GLN A 80 28.36 -11.79 -30.66
C GLN A 80 29.28 -11.81 -29.44
N SER A 81 29.08 -10.90 -28.49
CA SER A 81 29.88 -10.79 -27.27
C SER A 81 29.24 -11.53 -26.08
N TYR A 82 28.04 -12.07 -26.27
CA TYR A 82 27.32 -12.76 -25.20
C TYR A 82 27.97 -14.10 -24.86
N THR A 83 28.41 -14.24 -23.62
CA THR A 83 29.05 -15.44 -23.07
C THR A 83 28.41 -15.83 -21.74
N SER A 84 28.65 -17.06 -21.27
CA SER A 84 28.17 -17.56 -19.98
C SER A 84 28.68 -16.76 -18.78
N GLU A 85 29.81 -16.05 -18.91
CA GLU A 85 30.33 -15.18 -17.85
C GLU A 85 29.40 -14.00 -17.55
N HIS A 86 28.67 -13.49 -18.55
CA HIS A 86 27.66 -12.45 -18.35
C HIS A 86 26.50 -12.96 -17.48
N THR A 87 26.03 -14.18 -17.75
CA THR A 87 25.01 -14.86 -16.95
C THR A 87 25.49 -15.01 -15.50
N LYS A 88 26.69 -15.56 -15.29
CA LYS A 88 27.28 -15.74 -13.95
C LYS A 88 27.42 -14.42 -13.19
N ALA A 89 27.84 -13.35 -13.88
CA ALA A 89 27.96 -12.03 -13.28
C ALA A 89 26.61 -11.48 -12.80
N ALA A 90 25.56 -11.60 -13.62
CA ALA A 90 24.20 -11.19 -13.24
C ALA A 90 23.67 -12.01 -12.05
N GLU A 91 23.91 -13.32 -12.04
CA GLU A 91 23.50 -14.19 -10.92
C GLU A 91 24.27 -13.89 -9.64
N SER A 92 25.57 -13.63 -9.73
CA SER A 92 26.41 -13.25 -8.59
C SER A 92 25.91 -11.94 -7.97
N LEU A 93 25.63 -10.94 -8.81
CA LEU A 93 25.03 -9.68 -8.35
C LEU A 93 23.65 -9.91 -7.71
N ALA A 94 22.78 -10.69 -8.35
CA ALA A 94 21.45 -10.99 -7.80
C ALA A 94 21.49 -11.71 -6.46
N ARG A 95 22.44 -12.64 -6.25
CA ARG A 95 22.63 -13.34 -4.96
C ARG A 95 23.18 -12.44 -3.86
N SER A 96 23.87 -11.36 -4.22
CA SER A 96 24.41 -10.38 -3.26
C SER A 96 23.37 -9.35 -2.78
N ILE A 97 22.18 -9.32 -3.39
CA ILE A 97 21.12 -8.38 -3.00
C ILE A 97 20.50 -8.82 -1.68
N HIS A 98 20.55 -7.92 -0.70
CA HIS A 98 19.85 -8.04 0.57
C HIS A 98 18.75 -6.99 0.64
N PHE A 99 17.51 -7.44 0.80
CA PHE A 99 16.38 -6.55 1.05
C PHE A 99 16.27 -6.24 2.53
N PHE A 100 16.13 -4.96 2.87
CA PHE A 100 15.94 -4.51 4.23
C PHE A 100 14.53 -3.97 4.41
N LYS A 101 13.92 -4.27 5.56
CA LYS A 101 12.68 -3.63 5.94
C LYS A 101 12.96 -2.14 6.16
N PRO A 102 12.31 -1.24 5.42
CA PRO A 102 12.56 0.19 5.60
C PRO A 102 12.28 0.57 7.06
N PRO A 103 13.17 1.33 7.71
CA PRO A 103 12.92 1.81 9.06
C PRO A 103 11.64 2.66 9.06
N ILE A 104 10.84 2.53 10.11
CA ILE A 104 9.66 3.38 10.27
C ILE A 104 10.17 4.80 10.45
N SER A 105 9.76 5.72 9.57
CA SER A 105 10.14 7.13 9.66
C SER A 105 9.72 7.71 11.02
N PRO A 106 10.54 8.57 11.67
CA PRO A 106 10.19 9.19 12.95
C PRO A 106 8.80 9.85 12.96
N ILE A 107 8.44 10.55 11.88
CA ILE A 107 7.12 11.18 11.74
C ILE A 107 5.99 10.15 11.71
N ALA A 108 6.19 9.01 11.05
CA ALA A 108 5.22 7.93 11.01
C ALA A 108 5.07 7.24 12.37
N LEU A 109 6.17 7.11 13.12
CA LEU A 109 6.15 6.56 14.48
C LEU A 109 5.40 7.48 15.44
N GLU A 110 5.68 8.79 15.40
CA GLU A 110 5.00 9.80 16.20
C GLU A 110 3.48 9.77 15.94
N TRP A 111 3.08 9.80 14.67
CA TRP A 111 1.68 9.72 14.29
C TRP A 111 1.02 8.40 14.68
N LYS A 112 1.73 7.27 14.55
CA LYS A 112 1.23 5.99 15.00
C LYS A 112 0.96 6.01 16.51
N GLN A 113 1.89 6.53 17.31
CA GLN A 113 1.70 6.67 18.76
C GLN A 113 0.53 7.60 19.09
N LYS A 114 0.42 8.72 18.37
CA LYS A 114 -0.63 9.73 18.53
C LYS A 114 -2.04 9.22 18.24
N LEU A 115 -2.18 8.27 17.32
CA LEU A 115 -3.46 7.72 16.87
C LEU A 115 -3.82 6.37 17.52
N ASN A 116 -2.85 5.74 18.18
CA ASN A 116 -2.99 4.42 18.77
C ASN A 116 -4.11 4.40 19.83
N GLY A 117 -5.15 3.60 19.59
CA GLY A 117 -6.29 3.46 20.49
C GLY A 117 -7.26 4.63 20.43
N CYS A 118 -7.28 5.41 19.34
CA CYS A 118 -8.16 6.57 19.20
C CYS A 118 -9.29 6.33 18.18
N ARG A 119 -10.45 6.95 18.42
CA ARG A 119 -11.51 7.20 17.44
C ARG A 119 -11.23 8.51 16.71
N LEU A 120 -11.39 8.50 15.39
CA LEU A 120 -11.45 9.68 14.54
C LEU A 120 -12.89 9.86 14.06
N SER A 121 -13.57 10.93 14.48
CA SER A 121 -14.91 11.29 14.02
C SER A 121 -14.86 12.51 13.09
N TYR A 122 -15.39 12.36 11.88
CA TYR A 122 -15.64 13.46 10.96
C TYR A 122 -17.13 13.76 10.91
N PHE A 123 -17.46 15.05 10.99
CA PHE A 123 -18.83 15.54 10.94
C PHE A 123 -18.97 16.43 9.70
N SER A 124 -19.74 15.99 8.71
CA SER A 124 -20.12 16.84 7.60
C SER A 124 -21.46 17.50 7.90
N ARG A 125 -21.58 18.81 7.68
CA ARG A 125 -22.85 19.54 7.81
C ARG A 125 -23.31 19.97 6.43
N TYR A 126 -24.41 19.43 5.94
CA TYR A 126 -25.10 19.95 4.77
C TYR A 126 -26.24 20.87 5.23
N SER A 127 -26.16 22.15 4.86
CA SER A 127 -27.22 23.13 5.09
C SER A 127 -27.93 23.41 3.77
N SER A 128 -29.06 22.76 3.52
CA SER A 128 -30.04 23.26 2.56
C SER A 128 -30.88 24.32 3.24
N GLY A 129 -30.92 25.53 2.66
CA GLY A 129 -31.65 26.65 3.23
C GLY A 129 -33.10 26.32 3.63
N SER A 130 -33.51 26.89 4.76
CA SER A 130 -34.88 26.99 5.30
C SER A 130 -35.55 25.77 5.97
N SER A 131 -34.97 24.57 6.00
CA SER A 131 -35.48 23.48 6.86
C SER A 131 -34.49 22.32 6.96
N GLY A 132 -33.90 22.12 8.15
CA GLY A 132 -33.15 20.91 8.52
C GLY A 132 -31.72 20.84 7.98
N GLY A 133 -30.73 20.89 8.88
CA GLY A 133 -29.34 20.56 8.55
C GLY A 133 -29.10 19.07 8.76
N TYR A 134 -28.41 18.41 7.84
CA TYR A 134 -28.00 17.02 7.98
C TYR A 134 -26.59 16.97 8.56
N THR A 135 -26.38 16.18 9.61
CA THR A 135 -25.03 15.82 10.07
C THR A 135 -24.76 14.37 9.72
N SER A 136 -23.85 14.12 8.77
CA SER A 136 -23.32 12.77 8.60
C SER A 136 -22.05 12.62 9.44
N GLU A 137 -21.97 11.52 10.19
CA GLU A 137 -20.78 11.18 10.97
C GLU A 137 -20.07 9.97 10.35
N THR A 138 -18.80 10.15 10.03
CA THR A 138 -17.89 9.06 9.68
C THR A 138 -16.95 8.81 10.86
N THR A 139 -16.85 7.57 11.33
CA THR A 139 -15.95 7.18 12.42
C THR A 139 -14.91 6.17 11.98
N ILE A 140 -13.68 6.32 12.50
CA ILE A 140 -12.57 5.39 12.29
C ILE A 140 -11.93 5.09 13.64
N ASP A 141 -12.11 3.88 14.16
CA ASP A 141 -11.47 3.41 15.38
C ASP A 141 -10.13 2.77 15.05
N LEU A 142 -9.02 3.37 15.50
CA LEU A 142 -7.66 2.92 15.24
C LEU A 142 -7.12 2.12 16.43
N CYS A 143 -7.45 0.84 16.49
CA CYS A 143 -7.20 0.01 17.66
C CYS A 143 -5.73 -0.37 17.83
N ALA A 144 -5.28 -0.46 19.08
CA ALA A 144 -3.88 -0.69 19.43
C ALA A 144 -3.30 -2.00 18.92
N GLN A 145 -4.17 -2.99 18.75
CA GLN A 145 -3.85 -4.30 18.19
C GLN A 145 -3.61 -4.25 16.66
N GLY A 146 -3.74 -3.09 16.02
CA GLY A 146 -3.43 -2.85 14.61
C GLY A 146 -4.58 -3.08 13.64
N PHE A 147 -5.79 -3.37 14.13
CA PHE A 147 -7.01 -3.40 13.33
C PHE A 147 -7.78 -2.08 13.43
N PHE A 148 -8.64 -1.78 12.46
CA PHE A 148 -9.54 -0.62 12.54
C PHE A 148 -11.00 -1.01 12.36
N ARG A 149 -11.90 -0.20 12.90
CA ARG A 149 -13.34 -0.24 12.58
C ARG A 149 -13.73 1.04 11.87
N TYR A 150 -14.59 0.92 10.87
CA TYR A 150 -15.13 2.04 10.11
C TYR A 150 -16.65 2.08 10.28
N GLY A 151 -17.20 3.22 10.68
CA GLY A 151 -18.63 3.43 10.88
C GLY A 151 -19.13 4.63 10.11
N LEU A 152 -20.37 4.53 9.61
CA LEU A 152 -21.11 5.63 8.99
C LEU A 152 -22.45 5.75 9.73
N ASN A 153 -22.73 6.92 10.31
CA ASN A 153 -24.02 7.26 10.87
C ASN A 153 -24.63 8.37 10.00
N ASP A 154 -25.81 8.12 9.45
CA ASP A 154 -26.66 9.12 8.79
C ASP A 154 -27.90 9.34 9.67
N GLU A 155 -28.26 10.60 9.94
CA GLU A 155 -29.35 10.99 10.86
C GLU A 155 -30.76 10.59 10.38
N THR A 156 -30.89 9.83 9.29
CA THR A 156 -32.18 9.39 8.70
C THR A 156 -32.71 8.04 9.20
N VAL A 157 -32.04 7.34 10.13
CA VAL A 157 -32.52 6.05 10.68
C VAL A 157 -33.04 6.19 12.12
N TRP A 158 -33.95 7.14 12.38
CA TRP A 158 -34.58 7.30 13.71
C TRP A 158 -35.97 6.66 13.83
N ASN A 159 -36.38 5.84 12.85
CA ASN A 159 -37.63 5.08 12.93
C ASN A 159 -37.56 3.77 12.15
N ALA A 160 -36.65 2.89 12.56
CA ALA A 160 -36.75 1.50 12.16
C ALA A 160 -36.49 0.65 13.40
N GLY A 161 -37.55 -0.03 13.84
CA GLY A 161 -37.53 -0.91 15.01
C GLY A 161 -36.39 -1.92 14.92
N SER A 162 -35.99 -2.43 16.10
CA SER A 162 -35.04 -3.51 16.31
C SER A 162 -34.74 -4.33 15.05
N GLY A 163 -33.64 -4.03 14.34
CA GLY A 163 -33.19 -4.87 13.22
C GLY A 163 -32.68 -4.20 11.93
N THR A 164 -32.49 -2.88 11.86
CA THR A 164 -32.06 -2.25 10.58
C THR A 164 -30.63 -1.74 10.65
N MET A 165 -29.72 -2.68 10.40
CA MET A 165 -28.33 -2.43 10.02
C MET A 165 -28.27 -1.85 8.61
N THR A 166 -27.66 -0.69 8.42
CA THR A 166 -27.32 -0.18 7.08
C THR A 166 -25.88 0.34 7.09
N GLY A 167 -25.02 -0.35 6.34
CA GLY A 167 -23.55 -0.26 6.41
C GLY A 167 -22.85 -1.57 6.79
N GLY A 168 -23.52 -2.72 6.66
CA GLY A 168 -22.97 -4.03 6.96
C GLY A 168 -21.92 -4.49 5.94
N TYR A 169 -20.65 -4.12 6.15
CA TYR A 169 -19.59 -5.06 5.84
C TYR A 169 -19.64 -6.16 6.91
N THR A 170 -20.07 -7.34 6.49
CA THR A 170 -20.16 -8.56 7.29
C THR A 170 -18.89 -8.73 8.12
N MET A 171 -19.01 -8.65 9.46
CA MET A 171 -17.90 -8.86 10.38
C MET A 171 -17.46 -10.34 10.35
N LYS A 172 -16.61 -10.69 9.39
CA LYS A 172 -16.19 -12.09 9.19
C LYS A 172 -15.22 -12.58 10.29
N TYR A 173 -14.63 -11.70 11.10
CA TYR A 173 -13.51 -12.06 12.00
C TYR A 173 -13.49 -11.39 13.39
N GLY A 174 -14.51 -10.65 13.81
CA GLY A 174 -14.52 -9.91 15.09
C GLY A 174 -13.54 -8.71 15.17
N LYS A 175 -12.52 -8.66 14.31
CA LYS A 175 -11.44 -7.65 14.27
C LYS A 175 -11.71 -6.43 13.37
N GLY A 176 -12.97 -6.03 13.22
CA GLY A 176 -13.33 -4.82 12.45
C GLY A 176 -13.18 -4.93 10.93
N SER A 177 -12.90 -3.78 10.28
CA SER A 177 -12.93 -3.56 8.82
C SER A 177 -11.61 -3.89 8.11
N GLY A 178 -10.50 -3.99 8.84
CA GLY A 178 -9.18 -4.23 8.28
C GLY A 178 -8.03 -3.92 9.23
N THR A 179 -6.83 -3.71 8.69
CA THR A 179 -5.63 -3.28 9.44
C THR A 179 -5.27 -1.84 9.13
N TRP A 180 -4.65 -1.14 10.07
CA TRP A 180 -4.18 0.23 9.86
C TRP A 180 -2.70 0.38 10.17
N ARG A 181 -2.06 1.35 9.53
CA ARG A 181 -0.68 1.76 9.81
C ARG A 181 -0.48 3.22 9.44
N VAL A 182 0.60 3.80 9.95
CA VAL A 182 1.11 5.07 9.45
C VAL A 182 2.40 4.82 8.69
N ILE A 183 2.50 5.36 7.48
CA ILE A 183 3.72 5.36 6.66
C ILE A 183 4.17 6.80 6.43
N ALA A 184 5.41 6.98 5.99
CA ALA A 184 5.86 8.26 5.46
C ALA A 184 6.02 8.13 3.95
N GLN A 185 5.39 9.01 3.20
CA GLN A 185 5.47 9.07 1.75
C GLN A 185 5.81 10.51 1.34
N ASN A 186 6.92 10.68 0.61
CA ASN A 186 7.43 12.00 0.21
C ASN A 186 7.57 13.00 1.39
N GLY A 187 7.95 12.50 2.56
CA GLY A 187 8.10 13.31 3.78
C GLY A 187 6.80 13.61 4.54
N ALA A 188 5.63 13.28 3.98
CA ALA A 188 4.33 13.45 4.63
C ALA A 188 3.91 12.15 5.36
N PRO A 189 3.28 12.25 6.55
CA PRO A 189 2.72 11.09 7.24
C PRO A 189 1.37 10.72 6.62
N ILE A 190 1.19 9.44 6.28
CA ILE A 190 -0.03 8.91 5.67
C ILE A 190 -0.65 7.86 6.58
N LEU A 191 -1.93 8.04 6.95
CA LEU A 191 -2.75 6.98 7.54
C LEU A 191 -3.21 6.05 6.43
N GLN A 192 -2.78 4.79 6.46
CA GLN A 192 -3.19 3.77 5.51
C GLN A 192 -4.11 2.76 6.20
N LEU A 193 -5.31 2.57 5.64
CA LEU A 193 -6.30 1.57 6.02
C LEU A 193 -6.32 0.47 4.96
N ASN A 194 -5.94 -0.75 5.34
CA ASN A 194 -5.96 -1.92 4.48
C ASN A 194 -7.19 -2.76 4.85
N TYR A 195 -8.21 -2.70 4.01
CA TYR A 195 -9.44 -3.47 4.20
C TYR A 195 -9.20 -4.95 3.92
N TYR A 196 -9.93 -5.82 4.60
CA TYR A 196 -9.81 -7.27 4.38
C TYR A 196 -10.32 -7.72 3.00
N ASP A 197 -11.04 -6.86 2.27
CA ASP A 197 -11.45 -7.09 0.87
C ASP A 197 -10.36 -6.70 -0.15
N GLY A 198 -9.17 -6.30 0.32
CA GLY A 198 -8.03 -5.90 -0.51
C GLY A 198 -8.02 -4.42 -0.89
N LYS A 199 -9.07 -3.64 -0.58
CA LYS A 199 -9.04 -2.19 -0.80
C LYS A 199 -8.07 -1.50 0.15
N VAL A 200 -7.51 -0.40 -0.31
CA VAL A 200 -6.63 0.45 0.49
C VAL A 200 -7.15 1.88 0.44
N ALA A 201 -7.40 2.49 1.60
CA ALA A 201 -7.60 3.93 1.73
C ALA A 201 -6.38 4.57 2.37
N ALA A 202 -5.97 5.75 1.89
CA ALA A 202 -4.78 6.44 2.35
C ALA A 202 -5.10 7.94 2.51
N TYR A 203 -4.77 8.50 3.67
CA TYR A 203 -5.05 9.89 4.02
C TYR A 203 -3.79 10.60 4.51
N THR A 204 -3.53 11.79 3.99
CA THR A 204 -2.45 12.65 4.47
C THR A 204 -2.80 13.19 5.85
N LEU A 205 -1.94 12.90 6.83
CA LEU A 205 -2.11 13.35 8.21
C LEU A 205 -1.48 14.73 8.41
N SER A 206 -2.20 15.61 9.10
CA SER A 206 -1.62 16.88 9.57
C SER A 206 -2.25 17.34 10.88
N THR A 207 -1.56 18.26 11.55
CA THR A 207 -2.13 18.99 12.67
C THR A 207 -1.95 20.48 12.53
N ASN A 208 -2.91 21.23 13.07
CA ASN A 208 -2.73 22.67 13.24
C ASN A 208 -2.00 23.00 14.56
N GLU A 209 -1.72 24.29 14.77
CA GLU A 209 -1.06 24.83 15.97
C GLU A 209 -1.76 24.47 17.29
N LYS A 210 -3.08 24.17 17.24
CA LYS A 210 -3.89 23.76 18.40
C LYS A 210 -3.93 22.24 18.60
N GLY A 211 -3.11 21.48 17.86
CA GLY A 211 -3.02 20.02 17.96
C GLY A 211 -4.22 19.25 17.40
N ARG A 212 -5.10 19.90 16.62
CA ARG A 212 -6.27 19.26 16.00
C ARG A 212 -5.82 18.38 14.84
N THR A 213 -6.42 17.20 14.70
CA THR A 213 -6.08 16.20 13.67
C THR A 213 -6.84 16.46 12.38
N TYR A 214 -6.15 16.31 11.25
CA TYR A 214 -6.72 16.43 9.91
C TYR A 214 -6.30 15.26 9.03
N LEU A 215 -7.22 14.76 8.22
CA LEU A 215 -7.00 13.76 7.16
C LEU A 215 -7.33 14.45 5.83
N ASP A 216 -6.36 14.55 4.93
CA ASP A 216 -6.48 15.25 3.63
C ASP A 216 -7.05 16.68 3.71
N GLY A 217 -6.82 17.35 4.85
CA GLY A 217 -7.28 18.72 5.10
C GLY A 217 -8.64 18.81 5.81
N ASP A 218 -9.37 17.70 5.93
CA ASP A 218 -10.61 17.64 6.69
C ASP A 218 -10.34 17.38 8.17
N ARG A 219 -11.04 18.11 9.02
CA ARG A 219 -10.83 18.03 10.47
C ARG A 219 -11.55 16.82 11.05
N TYR A 220 -10.80 15.98 11.76
CA TYR A 220 -11.35 14.89 12.56
C TYR A 220 -11.24 15.22 14.05
N LEU A 221 -12.32 14.98 14.80
CA LEU A 221 -12.26 14.91 16.25
C LEU A 221 -11.55 13.61 16.64
N ARG A 222 -10.46 13.74 17.40
CA ARG A 222 -9.69 12.60 17.89
C ARG A 222 -9.97 12.39 19.37
N THR A 223 -10.53 11.23 19.71
CA THR A 223 -10.83 10.83 21.09
C THR A 223 -10.11 9.52 21.39
N CYS A 224 -9.30 9.49 22.44
CA CYS A 224 -8.47 8.32 22.78
C CYS A 224 -8.81 7.73 24.15
N ASP A 225 -9.66 8.40 24.93
CA ASP A 225 -10.08 7.91 26.23
C ASP A 225 -11.21 6.89 26.06
N ALA A 226 -10.95 5.64 26.47
CA ALA A 226 -11.96 4.59 26.50
C ALA A 226 -13.06 4.85 27.55
N ASN A 227 -12.85 5.80 28.46
CA ASN A 227 -13.78 6.20 29.52
C ASN A 227 -14.36 7.61 29.30
N ASP A 228 -14.24 8.18 28.10
CA ASP A 228 -14.78 9.52 27.79
C ASP A 228 -16.26 9.62 28.22
N GLN A 229 -16.68 10.76 28.78
CA GLN A 229 -18.06 10.93 29.23
C GLN A 229 -19.06 10.82 28.07
N VAL A 230 -18.63 11.11 26.85
CA VAL A 230 -19.41 10.91 25.62
C VAL A 230 -19.14 9.50 25.10
N VAL A 231 -20.07 8.58 25.36
CA VAL A 231 -19.92 7.14 25.03
C VAL A 231 -19.73 6.94 23.53
N GLU A 232 -20.44 7.71 22.71
CA GLU A 232 -20.39 7.67 21.26
C GLU A 232 -19.05 8.19 20.70
N ALA A 233 -18.26 8.91 21.48
CA ALA A 233 -16.93 9.36 21.08
C ALA A 233 -15.83 8.34 21.43
N ARG A 234 -16.15 7.28 22.20
CA ARG A 234 -15.16 6.31 22.67
C ARG A 234 -14.66 5.41 21.53
N PRO A 235 -13.36 5.07 21.50
CA PRO A 235 -12.83 4.06 20.60
C PRO A 235 -13.51 2.69 20.83
N ASN A 236 -14.01 2.08 19.76
CA ASN A 236 -14.59 0.74 19.82
C ASN A 236 -13.56 -0.33 19.40
N CYS A 237 -12.82 -0.88 20.38
CA CYS A 237 -11.68 -1.76 20.15
C CYS A 237 -11.76 -3.15 20.81
N TRP A 238 -12.97 -3.61 21.12
CA TRP A 238 -13.25 -4.93 21.69
C TRP A 238 -13.72 -5.96 20.66
#